data_AF-A0A523WEE7-F1
#
_entry.id   AF-A0A523WEE7-F1
#
_cell.length_a   1.000
_cell.length_b   1.000
_cell.length_c   1.000
_cell.angle_alpha   90.00
_cell.angle_beta   90.00
_cell.angle_gamma   90.00
#
_symmetry.space_group_name_H-M   'P 1'
#
loop_
_entity.id
_entity.type
_entity.pdbx_description
1 polymer ?
#
loop_
_entity_poly.entity_id
_entity_poly.type
_entity_poly.pdbx_seq_one_letter_code
_entity_poly.pdbx_strand_id
1 'polypeptide(L)'
;MTKHVCVILIFLICCLLIVLPLSTNALETELVIPSNGTVEKRNPCETIQITTLRDSIIINLAFPLPVVSKISGYYSVRMANIPVYGAPGDPILPCKTIEVLIPQDKDVGDVVVTDFDKKTLEGRFTLEYGKTLRPISSNTTVP
;
A
#
# COMPACT_ATOMS: atom_id res chain seq x y z
N MET A 1 25.20 -39.72 -48.85
CA MET A 1 24.96 -39.83 -47.38
C MET A 1 25.06 -38.50 -46.61
N THR A 2 25.47 -37.39 -47.23
CA THR A 2 25.70 -36.10 -46.57
C THR A 2 24.44 -35.28 -46.27
N LYS A 3 23.36 -35.42 -47.07
CA LYS A 3 22.13 -34.65 -46.88
C LYS A 3 21.35 -35.02 -45.62
N HIS A 4 21.27 -36.31 -45.28
CA HIS A 4 20.57 -36.77 -44.07
C HIS A 4 21.28 -36.36 -42.78
N VAL A 5 22.61 -36.35 -42.78
CA VAL A 5 23.41 -35.89 -41.64
C VAL A 5 23.18 -34.40 -41.36
N CYS A 6 23.04 -33.59 -42.42
CA CYS A 6 22.81 -32.16 -42.30
C CYS A 6 21.42 -31.84 -41.71
N VAL A 7 20.39 -32.58 -42.13
CA VAL A 7 19.02 -32.40 -41.61
C VAL A 7 18.94 -32.79 -40.13
N ILE A 8 19.60 -33.87 -39.73
CA ILE A 8 19.64 -34.31 -38.33
C ILE A 8 20.39 -33.30 -37.44
N LEU A 9 21.48 -32.72 -37.94
CA LEU A 9 22.25 -31.71 -37.21
C LEU A 9 21.43 -30.42 -36.99
N ILE A 10 20.70 -29.96 -38.01
CA ILE A 10 19.81 -28.80 -37.90
C ILE A 10 18.67 -29.07 -36.91
N PHE A 11 18.09 -30.28 -36.95
CA PHE A 11 17.02 -30.67 -36.03
C PHE A 11 17.50 -30.72 -34.58
N LEU A 12 18.71 -31.24 -34.33
CA LEU A 12 19.34 -31.26 -33.00
C LEU A 12 19.62 -29.84 -32.47
N ILE A 13 20.11 -28.93 -33.33
CA ILE A 13 20.35 -27.53 -32.95
C ILE A 13 19.02 -26.81 -32.62
N CYS A 14 17.96 -27.04 -33.40
CA CYS A 14 16.63 -26.51 -33.10
C CYS A 14 16.08 -27.05 -31.77
N CYS A 15 16.20 -28.36 -31.51
CA CYS A 15 15.79 -28.93 -30.22
C CYS A 15 16.58 -28.34 -29.04
N LEU A 16 17.88 -28.07 -29.21
CA LEU A 16 18.71 -27.48 -28.15
C LEU A 16 18.30 -26.04 -27.81
N LEU A 17 17.82 -25.28 -28.80
CA LEU A 17 17.35 -23.90 -28.61
C LEU A 17 15.98 -23.81 -27.93
N ILE A 18 15.14 -24.85 -28.01
CA ILE A 18 13.81 -24.87 -27.37
C ILE A 18 13.90 -25.22 -25.88
N VAL A 19 14.98 -25.86 -25.43
CA VAL A 19 15.13 -26.37 -24.05
C VAL A 19 15.86 -25.38 -23.13
N LEU A 20 16.38 -24.26 -23.63
CA LEU A 20 16.95 -23.23 -22.76
C LEU A 20 15.80 -22.42 -22.13
N PRO A 21 15.53 -22.55 -20.81
CA PRO A 21 14.61 -21.64 -20.16
C PRO A 21 15.21 -20.25 -20.28
N LEU A 22 14.47 -19.34 -20.92
CA LEU A 22 14.79 -17.92 -20.95
C LEU A 22 14.79 -17.46 -19.49
N SER A 23 15.97 -17.42 -18.86
CA SER A 23 16.14 -16.93 -17.50
C SER A 23 15.84 -15.44 -17.55
N THR A 24 14.60 -15.09 -17.28
CA THR A 24 14.23 -13.70 -17.18
C THR A 24 14.83 -13.17 -15.89
N ASN A 25 15.82 -12.29 -16.02
CA ASN A 25 16.36 -11.55 -14.90
C ASN A 25 15.19 -10.80 -14.23
N ALA A 26 14.79 -11.23 -13.04
CA ALA A 26 13.97 -10.40 -12.16
C ALA A 26 14.91 -9.28 -11.69
N LEU A 27 14.71 -8.08 -12.23
CA LEU A 27 15.39 -6.89 -11.76
C LEU A 27 14.73 -6.50 -10.44
N GLU A 28 15.30 -6.93 -9.33
CA GLU A 28 14.94 -6.44 -8.00
C GLU A 28 15.48 -5.01 -7.85
N THR A 29 14.68 -4.02 -8.23
CA THR A 29 14.94 -2.62 -7.89
C THR A 29 14.38 -2.34 -6.51
N GLU A 30 15.26 -2.27 -5.51
CA GLU A 30 14.97 -1.61 -4.25
C GLU A 30 14.91 -0.10 -4.52
N LEU A 31 13.69 0.47 -4.54
CA LEU A 31 13.53 1.91 -4.70
C LEU A 31 13.85 2.60 -3.36
N VAL A 32 15.12 2.92 -3.15
CA VAL A 32 15.54 3.81 -2.06
C VAL A 32 15.11 5.23 -2.44
N ILE A 33 14.11 5.77 -1.76
CA ILE A 33 13.61 7.14 -1.97
C ILE A 33 14.63 8.15 -1.40
N PRO A 34 15.28 9.01 -2.20
CA PRO A 34 16.05 10.13 -1.66
C PRO A 34 15.08 11.23 -1.21
N SER A 35 14.96 11.45 0.10
CA SER A 35 14.19 12.57 0.64
C SER A 35 14.96 13.88 0.48
N ASN A 36 14.78 14.59 -0.64
CA ASN A 36 15.15 16.00 -0.76
C ASN A 36 13.89 16.87 -0.57
N GLY A 37 13.66 17.27 0.68
CA GLY A 37 12.61 18.18 1.10
C GLY A 37 12.84 18.49 2.58
N THR A 38 12.83 19.77 2.93
CA THR A 38 13.12 20.35 4.24
C THR A 38 12.64 19.52 5.44
N VAL A 39 13.54 19.33 6.40
CA VAL A 39 13.40 18.52 7.62
C VAL A 39 12.26 19.05 8.50
N GLU A 40 11.09 18.43 8.37
CA GLU A 40 10.14 18.29 9.48
C GLU A 40 10.45 16.95 10.17
N LYS A 41 10.64 16.96 11.49
CA LYS A 41 11.03 15.79 12.30
C LYS A 41 10.02 14.64 12.12
N ARG A 42 10.30 13.73 11.20
CA ARG A 42 9.57 12.46 11.04
C ARG A 42 9.97 11.54 12.20
N ASN A 43 9.10 11.40 13.20
CA ASN A 43 9.26 10.43 14.27
C ASN A 43 9.33 9.00 13.69
N PRO A 44 10.20 8.12 14.22
CA PRO A 44 10.44 6.80 13.64
C PRO A 44 9.40 5.79 14.15
N CYS A 45 8.50 5.32 13.28
CA CYS A 45 7.96 3.94 13.30
C CYS A 45 7.00 3.74 12.11
N GLU A 46 7.49 3.74 10.87
CA GLU A 46 6.67 3.39 9.71
C GLU A 46 7.51 2.70 8.65
N THR A 47 7.67 1.40 8.75
CA THR A 47 8.27 0.59 7.69
C THR A 47 7.17 0.28 6.67
N ILE A 48 7.16 1.00 5.55
CA ILE A 48 6.40 0.62 4.36
C ILE A 48 7.34 -0.22 3.51
N GLN A 49 6.98 -1.48 3.23
CA GLN A 49 7.73 -2.31 2.29
C GLN A 49 6.94 -2.41 1.00
N ILE A 50 7.54 -1.95 -0.10
CA ILE A 50 6.95 -2.02 -1.43
C ILE A 50 7.78 -2.99 -2.26
N THR A 51 7.13 -3.97 -2.86
CA THR A 51 7.74 -4.93 -3.77
C THR A 51 7.03 -4.87 -5.11
N THR A 52 7.75 -4.46 -6.14
CA THR A 52 7.23 -4.44 -7.51
C THR A 52 7.56 -5.75 -8.19
N LEU A 53 6.53 -6.46 -8.64
CA LEU A 53 6.63 -7.62 -9.52
C LEU A 53 6.19 -7.23 -10.93
N ARG A 54 6.29 -8.15 -11.90
CA ARG A 54 5.94 -7.84 -13.31
C ARG A 54 4.56 -7.23 -13.51
N ASP A 55 3.56 -7.81 -12.86
CA ASP A 55 2.15 -7.47 -13.08
C ASP A 55 1.42 -7.14 -11.78
N SER A 56 2.17 -6.86 -10.69
CA SER A 56 1.59 -6.52 -9.39
C SER A 56 2.53 -5.68 -8.56
N ILE A 57 1.97 -4.79 -7.74
CA ILE A 57 2.69 -4.05 -6.71
C ILE A 57 2.18 -4.53 -5.35
N ILE A 58 3.07 -5.09 -4.54
CA ILE A 58 2.75 -5.59 -3.20
C ILE A 58 3.19 -4.53 -2.18
N ILE A 59 2.28 -4.16 -1.29
CA ILE A 59 2.52 -3.10 -0.30
C ILE A 59 2.19 -3.64 1.08
N ASN A 60 3.23 -3.84 1.89
CA ASN A 60 3.08 -4.25 3.27
C ASN A 60 3.03 -3.01 4.16
N LEU A 61 1.91 -2.84 4.86
CA LEU A 61 1.67 -1.74 5.78
C LEU A 61 1.61 -2.25 7.22
N ALA A 62 2.46 -1.69 8.07
CA ALA A 62 2.38 -1.88 9.51
C ALA A 62 1.55 -0.76 10.15
N PHE A 63 0.64 -1.14 11.05
CA PHE A 63 -0.13 -0.23 11.88
C PHE A 63 0.28 -0.41 13.35
N PRO A 64 0.55 0.67 14.10
CA PRO A 64 0.80 0.57 15.53
C PRO A 64 -0.48 0.22 16.27
N LEU A 65 -0.34 -0.23 17.53
CA LEU A 65 -1.48 -0.58 18.35
C LEU A 65 -2.41 0.64 18.56
N PRO A 66 -3.73 0.47 18.35
CA PRO A 66 -4.68 1.55 18.57
C PRO A 66 -4.85 1.83 20.06
N VAL A 67 -4.99 3.11 20.40
CA VAL A 67 -5.36 3.61 21.72
C VAL A 67 -6.78 4.16 21.65
N VAL A 68 -7.63 3.73 22.58
CA VAL A 68 -9.02 4.18 22.68
C VAL A 68 -9.14 5.11 23.88
N SER A 69 -9.69 6.30 23.66
CA SER A 69 -9.97 7.28 24.71
C SER A 69 -11.38 7.85 24.56
N LYS A 70 -11.88 8.58 25.57
CA LYS A 70 -13.21 9.18 25.53
C LYS A 70 -13.11 10.70 25.42
N ILE A 71 -13.75 11.27 24.41
CA ILE A 71 -13.77 12.71 24.11
C ILE A 71 -15.21 13.16 23.92
N SER A 72 -15.67 14.12 24.72
CA SER A 72 -17.02 14.71 24.61
C SER A 72 -18.16 13.67 24.55
N GLY A 73 -18.03 12.57 25.30
CA GLY A 73 -19.02 11.49 25.34
C GLY A 73 -18.83 10.38 24.29
N TYR A 74 -18.00 10.60 23.28
CA TYR A 74 -17.69 9.64 22.21
C TYR A 74 -16.35 8.94 22.46
N TYR A 75 -16.16 7.77 21.85
CA TYR A 75 -14.88 7.08 21.83
C TYR A 75 -14.05 7.54 20.62
N SER A 76 -12.82 7.97 20.87
CA SER A 76 -11.84 8.32 19.85
C SER A 76 -10.82 7.19 19.73
N VAL A 77 -10.58 6.73 18.51
CA VAL A 77 -9.57 5.71 18.20
C VAL A 77 -8.38 6.41 17.55
N ARG A 78 -7.20 6.27 18.16
CA ARG A 78 -5.96 6.90 17.68
C ARG A 78 -4.86 5.87 17.52
N MET A 79 -3.99 6.10 16.54
CA MET A 79 -2.78 5.32 16.32
C MET A 79 -1.61 6.29 16.25
N ALA A 80 -0.46 5.91 16.80
CA ALA A 80 0.72 6.78 16.85
C ALA A 80 1.15 7.19 15.44
N ASN A 81 1.30 8.51 15.21
CA ASN A 81 1.71 9.11 13.93
C ASN A 81 0.80 8.81 12.72
N ILE A 82 -0.41 8.28 12.93
CA ILE A 82 -1.37 8.04 11.84
C ILE A 82 -2.46 9.12 11.90
N PRO A 83 -2.70 9.86 10.80
CA PRO A 83 -3.77 10.84 10.75
C PRO A 83 -5.13 10.15 10.86
N VAL A 84 -6.14 10.91 11.28
CA VAL A 84 -7.51 10.41 11.32
C VAL A 84 -8.34 11.01 10.20
N TYR A 85 -9.28 10.25 9.70
CA TYR A 85 -10.20 10.67 8.66
C TYR A 85 -11.61 10.16 8.96
N GLY A 86 -12.60 10.96 8.59
CA GLY A 86 -14.02 10.63 8.66
C GLY A 86 -14.82 11.75 8.02
N ALA A 87 -15.64 11.43 7.02
CA ALA A 87 -16.53 12.42 6.40
C ALA A 87 -17.62 12.86 7.39
N PRO A 88 -18.34 13.97 7.14
CA PRO A 88 -19.41 14.41 8.01
C PRO A 88 -20.46 13.32 8.26
N GLY A 89 -20.64 12.92 9.52
CA GLY A 89 -21.53 11.84 9.94
C GLY A 89 -20.89 10.45 10.02
N ASP A 90 -19.74 10.24 9.38
CA ASP A 90 -18.99 8.97 9.43
C ASP A 90 -18.08 8.91 10.66
N PRO A 91 -17.75 7.72 11.17
CA PRO A 91 -16.76 7.55 12.22
C PRO A 91 -15.40 8.13 11.81
N ILE A 92 -14.75 8.83 12.74
CA ILE A 92 -13.36 9.25 12.61
C ILE A 92 -12.47 8.07 13.01
N LEU A 93 -11.70 7.57 12.05
CA LEU A 93 -10.78 6.45 12.25
C LEU A 93 -9.37 6.79 11.78
N PRO A 94 -8.32 6.18 12.37
CA PRO A 94 -6.97 6.27 11.83
C PRO A 94 -6.92 5.73 10.40
N CYS A 95 -6.37 6.51 9.47
CA CYS A 95 -6.24 6.15 8.08
C CYS A 95 -4.84 6.50 7.58
N LYS A 96 -4.23 5.60 6.81
CA LYS A 96 -2.93 5.82 6.19
C LYS A 96 -3.10 5.89 4.69
N THR A 97 -2.76 7.04 4.11
CA THR A 97 -2.74 7.22 2.66
C THR A 97 -1.36 6.85 2.14
N ILE A 98 -1.34 6.12 1.03
CA ILE A 98 -0.13 5.81 0.27
C ILE A 98 -0.32 6.27 -1.17
N GLU A 99 0.77 6.76 -1.76
CA GLU A 99 0.81 7.15 -3.16
C GLU A 99 1.74 6.18 -3.89
N VAL A 100 1.24 5.60 -4.97
CA VAL A 100 1.95 4.55 -5.71
C VAL A 100 2.00 4.96 -7.17
N LEU A 101 3.20 5.00 -7.73
CA LEU A 101 3.39 5.26 -9.15
C LEU A 101 3.09 3.99 -9.94
N ILE A 102 2.12 4.08 -10.84
CA ILE A 102 1.80 3.00 -11.76
C ILE A 102 2.74 3.12 -12.97
N PRO A 103 3.38 2.01 -13.40
CA PRO A 103 4.21 2.01 -14.60
C PRO A 103 3.47 2.56 -15.82
N GLN A 104 4.21 3.20 -16.72
CA GLN A 104 3.66 3.72 -17.96
C GLN A 104 2.99 2.61 -18.79
N ASP A 105 1.88 2.95 -19.45
CA ASP A 105 1.09 2.05 -20.32
C ASP A 105 0.51 0.83 -19.57
N LYS A 106 0.38 0.92 -18.24
CA LYS A 106 -0.30 -0.06 -17.39
C LYS A 106 -1.46 0.62 -16.66
N ASP A 107 -2.57 -0.10 -16.53
CA ASP A 107 -3.72 0.28 -15.73
C ASP A 107 -3.82 -0.60 -14.48
N VAL A 108 -4.41 -0.08 -13.42
CA VAL A 108 -4.72 -0.85 -12.22
C VAL A 108 -5.98 -1.66 -12.48
N GLY A 109 -5.83 -2.98 -12.56
CA GLY A 109 -6.97 -3.90 -12.75
C GLY A 109 -7.77 -4.15 -11.47
N ASP A 110 -7.08 -4.44 -10.37
CA ASP A 110 -7.69 -4.78 -9.07
C ASP A 110 -6.80 -4.38 -7.89
N VAL A 111 -7.42 -4.19 -6.72
CA VAL A 111 -6.74 -3.94 -5.45
C VAL A 111 -7.22 -4.99 -4.45
N VAL A 112 -6.38 -6.00 -4.23
CA VAL A 112 -6.66 -7.08 -3.28
C VAL A 112 -6.08 -6.72 -1.91
N VAL A 113 -6.94 -6.67 -0.90
CA VAL A 113 -6.54 -6.42 0.49
C VAL A 113 -6.54 -7.73 1.26
N THR A 114 -5.38 -8.13 1.78
CA THR A 114 -5.23 -9.27 2.69
C THR A 114 -4.95 -8.77 4.10
N ASP A 115 -5.81 -9.13 5.04
CA ASP A 115 -5.65 -8.79 6.46
C ASP A 115 -4.90 -9.91 7.22
N PHE A 116 -3.86 -9.53 7.98
CA PHE A 116 -3.03 -10.49 8.71
C PHE A 116 -3.20 -10.38 10.22
N ASP A 117 -3.15 -9.15 10.77
CA ASP A 117 -3.21 -8.91 12.22
C ASP A 117 -4.43 -8.09 12.62
N LYS A 118 -5.53 -8.80 12.90
CA LYS A 118 -6.74 -8.19 13.45
C LYS A 118 -6.67 -8.12 14.97
N LYS A 119 -7.01 -6.96 15.52
CA LYS A 119 -7.24 -6.80 16.96
C LYS A 119 -8.66 -6.36 17.22
N THR A 120 -9.39 -7.15 18.00
CA THR A 120 -10.73 -6.81 18.47
C THR A 120 -10.64 -5.97 19.73
N LEU A 121 -11.44 -4.91 19.79
CA LEU A 121 -11.64 -4.11 21.00
C LEU A 121 -12.96 -4.56 21.63
N GLU A 122 -12.90 -5.12 22.83
CA GLU A 122 -14.08 -5.61 23.55
C GLU A 122 -14.96 -4.44 24.03
N GLY A 123 -16.26 -4.50 23.73
CA GLY A 123 -17.26 -3.55 24.22
C GLY A 123 -18.19 -3.00 23.14
N ARG A 124 -18.99 -2.00 23.52
CA ARG A 124 -19.86 -1.24 22.61
C ARG A 124 -19.42 0.22 22.61
N PHE A 125 -19.11 0.74 21.44
CA PHE A 125 -18.54 2.07 21.28
C PHE A 125 -19.43 2.94 20.41
N THR A 126 -19.70 4.16 20.87
CA THR A 126 -20.18 5.24 20.01
C THR A 126 -18.96 6.05 19.59
N LEU A 127 -18.51 5.87 18.36
CA LEU A 127 -17.28 6.50 17.88
C LEU A 127 -17.49 8.00 17.63
N GLU A 128 -16.41 8.76 17.82
CA GLU A 128 -16.31 10.14 17.37
C GLU A 128 -16.59 10.20 15.86
N TYR A 129 -17.35 11.19 15.41
CA TYR A 129 -17.78 11.30 14.02
C TYR A 129 -17.29 12.59 13.37
N GLY A 130 -17.12 12.56 12.05
CA GLY A 130 -16.70 13.69 11.25
C GLY A 130 -17.74 14.81 11.31
N LYS A 131 -17.28 16.05 11.45
CA LYS A 131 -18.16 17.23 11.48
C LYS A 131 -17.98 18.03 10.19
N THR A 132 -19.07 18.59 9.67
CA THR A 132 -19.00 19.50 8.53
C THR A 132 -18.06 20.66 8.83
N LEU A 133 -17.12 20.90 7.93
CA LEU A 133 -16.18 22.01 8.04
C LEU A 133 -16.95 23.32 8.13
N ARG A 134 -16.58 24.16 9.10
CA ARG A 134 -17.18 25.48 9.26
C ARG A 134 -16.37 26.48 8.44
N PRO A 135 -17.04 27.30 7.59
CA PRO A 135 -16.37 28.43 6.97
C PRO A 135 -15.77 29.34 8.04
N ILE A 136 -14.57 29.86 7.77
CA ILE A 136 -13.86 30.79 8.66
C ILE A 136 -14.71 32.05 8.95
N SER A 137 -15.59 32.44 8.01
CA SER A 137 -16.50 33.58 8.13
C SER A 137 -17.70 33.36 9.07
N SER A 138 -17.93 32.14 9.57
CA SER A 138 -19.09 31.85 10.42
C SER A 138 -18.86 32.31 11.87
N ASN A 139 -19.72 33.21 12.37
CA ASN A 139 -19.70 33.71 13.75
C ASN A 139 -20.75 33.02 14.65
N THR A 140 -21.02 31.73 14.41
CA THR A 140 -22.06 31.01 15.15
C THR A 140 -21.40 30.02 16.11
N THR A 141 -21.36 30.36 17.40
CA THR A 141 -21.10 29.40 18.48
C THR A 141 -22.24 28.39 18.49
N VAL A 142 -21.99 27.16 18.07
CA VAL A 142 -22.98 26.09 18.24
C VAL A 142 -22.59 25.34 19.52
N PRO A 143 -23.50 25.23 20.50
CA PRO A 143 -23.27 24.52 21.74
C PRO A 143 -23.00 23.03 21.53
#